data_AF-A0A2S2PZI0-F1
#
_entry.id   AF-A0A2S2PZI0-F1
#
_cell.length_a   1.000
_cell.length_b   1.000
_cell.length_c   1.000
_cell.angle_alpha   90.00
_cell.angle_beta   90.00
_cell.angle_gamma   90.00
#
_symmetry.space_group_name_H-M   'P 1'
#
loop_
_entity.id
_entity.type
_entity.pdbx_description
1 polymer ?
#
loop_
_entity_poly.entity_id
_entity_poly.type
_entity_poly.pdbx_seq_one_letter_code
_entity_poly.pdbx_strand_id
1 'polypeptide(L)'
;PLDFFSFFFFFDDELLDSIVEQSLLYSVQQNINSRFRFTKNELKKYLGIVALMSLVHLPNTRSYWNCVLGNTMVQETMSLKRFELIRRYLHFNNNETALPMSHENYDRLHRIRPVLDHIKNGAVILLLLLYDIYHILV
;
A
#
# COMPACT_ATOMS: atom_id res chain seq x y z
N PRO A 1 -20.88 -4.65 2.87
CA PRO A 1 -21.28 -3.22 2.72
C PRO A 1 -21.11 -2.34 3.98
N LEU A 2 -20.78 -2.88 5.15
CA LEU A 2 -20.34 -2.11 6.32
C LEU A 2 -18.81 -2.11 6.46
N ASP A 3 -18.15 -3.23 6.14
CA ASP A 3 -16.69 -3.38 6.31
C ASP A 3 -15.84 -2.50 5.38
N PHE A 4 -16.32 -2.22 4.15
CA PHE A 4 -15.62 -1.36 3.20
C PHE A 4 -15.60 0.12 3.63
N PHE A 5 -16.65 0.58 4.32
CA PHE A 5 -16.70 1.94 4.88
C PHE A 5 -15.84 2.05 6.14
N SER A 6 -15.79 1.00 6.97
CA SER A 6 -14.88 0.94 8.12
C SER A 6 -13.41 0.90 7.70
N PHE A 7 -13.08 0.37 6.52
CA PHE A 7 -11.70 0.36 6.00
C PHE A 7 -11.11 1.77 5.81
N PHE A 8 -11.87 2.70 5.20
CA PHE A 8 -11.42 4.08 5.03
C PHE A 8 -11.42 4.89 6.33
N PHE A 9 -12.04 4.38 7.41
CA PHE A 9 -11.99 5.04 8.71
C PHE A 9 -10.59 5.02 9.33
N PHE A 10 -9.77 4.01 9.01
CA PHE A 10 -8.39 3.89 9.50
C PHE A 10 -7.36 4.60 8.60
N PHE A 11 -7.78 5.06 7.41
CA PHE A 11 -6.96 5.79 6.45
C PHE A 11 -7.53 7.19 6.28
N ASP A 12 -7.36 8.01 7.30
CA ASP A 12 -7.75 9.40 7.21
C ASP A 12 -6.91 10.16 6.17
N ASP A 13 -7.33 11.39 5.87
CA ASP A 13 -6.67 12.16 4.82
C ASP A 13 -5.21 12.51 5.17
N GLU A 14 -4.84 12.59 6.45
CA GLU A 14 -3.47 12.87 6.91
C GLU A 14 -2.56 11.67 6.65
N LEU A 15 -2.97 10.46 7.05
CA LEU A 15 -2.23 9.24 6.77
C LEU A 15 -2.08 9.03 5.26
N LEU A 16 -3.15 9.26 4.49
CA LEU A 16 -3.09 9.11 3.04
C LEU A 16 -2.13 10.10 2.38
N ASP A 17 -2.06 11.35 2.85
CA ASP A 17 -1.08 12.32 2.36
C ASP A 17 0.34 11.88 2.69
N SER A 18 0.59 11.42 3.92
CA SER A 18 1.89 10.90 4.34
C SER A 18 2.35 9.74 3.46
N ILE A 19 1.46 8.77 3.17
CA ILE A 19 1.80 7.63 2.31
C ILE A 19 2.16 8.09 0.89
N VAL A 20 1.41 9.05 0.34
CA VAL A 20 1.71 9.59 -0.99
C VAL A 20 3.08 10.27 -1.00
N GLU A 21 3.36 11.11 -0.02
CA GLU A 21 4.64 11.81 0.12
C GLU A 21 5.82 10.84 0.23
N GLN A 22 5.73 9.86 1.14
CA GLN A 22 6.79 8.87 1.34
C GLN A 22 7.00 8.00 0.09
N SER A 23 5.94 7.67 -0.64
CA SER A 23 6.04 6.91 -1.90
C SER A 23 6.72 7.72 -3.02
N LEU A 24 6.42 9.01 -3.12
CA LEU A 24 7.06 9.92 -4.07
C LEU A 24 8.54 10.10 -3.74
N LEU A 25 8.87 10.34 -2.47
CA LEU A 25 10.24 10.44 -1.97
C LEU A 25 11.03 9.17 -2.30
N TYR A 26 10.47 8.00 -1.97
CA TYR A 26 11.11 6.72 -2.26
C TYR A 26 11.39 6.53 -3.76
N SER A 27 10.49 6.98 -4.64
CA SER A 27 10.73 6.89 -6.08
C SER A 27 11.96 7.69 -6.53
N VAL A 28 12.22 8.85 -5.91
CA VAL A 28 13.39 9.69 -6.20
C VAL A 28 14.65 9.08 -5.60
N GLN A 29 14.56 8.51 -4.39
CA GLN A 29 15.67 7.78 -3.76
C GLN A 29 16.14 6.59 -4.60
N GLN A 30 15.21 5.88 -5.27
CA GLN A 30 15.54 4.77 -6.18
C GLN A 30 16.07 5.25 -7.53
N ASN A 31 15.59 6.39 -8.03
CA ASN A 31 16.03 6.99 -9.28
C ASN A 31 15.79 8.49 -9.25
N ILE A 32 16.87 9.28 -9.25
CA ILE A 32 16.81 10.75 -9.23
C ILE A 32 15.99 11.34 -10.40
N ASN A 33 15.92 10.62 -11.52
CA ASN A 33 15.15 10.99 -12.71
C ASN A 33 13.74 10.36 -12.74
N SER A 34 13.26 9.85 -11.60
CA SER A 34 11.92 9.24 -11.49
C SER A 34 10.86 10.21 -11.99
N ARG A 35 9.99 9.70 -12.86
CA ARG A 35 8.78 10.39 -13.34
C ARG A 35 7.53 9.82 -12.67
N PHE A 36 7.68 9.08 -11.58
CA PHE A 36 6.57 8.53 -10.85
C PHE A 36 5.72 9.67 -10.30
N ARG A 37 4.46 9.69 -10.71
CA ARG A 37 3.43 10.55 -10.11
C ARG A 37 2.53 9.65 -9.29
N PHE A 38 2.02 10.17 -8.18
CA PHE A 38 1.12 9.43 -7.33
C PHE A 38 0.23 10.43 -6.61
N THR A 39 -1.06 10.12 -6.54
CA THR A 39 -2.06 11.02 -5.95
C THR A 39 -2.84 10.28 -4.89
N LYS A 40 -3.41 11.03 -3.95
CA LYS A 40 -4.30 10.48 -2.92
C LYS A 40 -5.46 9.68 -3.52
N ASN A 41 -6.03 10.14 -4.63
CA ASN A 41 -7.10 9.42 -5.31
C ASN A 41 -6.64 8.07 -5.88
N GLU A 42 -5.43 8.01 -6.44
CA GLU A 42 -4.85 6.74 -6.90
C GLU A 42 -4.53 5.80 -5.74
N LEU A 43 -4.07 6.33 -4.60
CA LEU A 43 -3.89 5.54 -3.38
C LEU A 43 -5.23 4.97 -2.90
N LYS A 44 -6.30 5.76 -2.82
CA LYS A 44 -7.64 5.29 -2.43
C LYS A 44 -8.14 4.17 -3.35
N LYS A 45 -7.94 4.30 -4.67
CA LYS A 45 -8.26 3.25 -5.65
C LYS A 45 -7.42 1.99 -5.45
N TYR A 46 -6.10 2.15 -5.27
CA TYR A 46 -5.17 1.04 -5.02
C TYR A 46 -5.56 0.26 -3.77
N LEU A 47 -5.81 0.96 -2.66
CA LEU A 47 -6.25 0.38 -1.40
C LEU A 47 -7.61 -0.34 -1.54
N GLY A 48 -8.56 0.24 -2.29
CA GLY A 48 -9.83 -0.42 -2.59
C GLY A 48 -9.67 -1.72 -3.38
N ILE A 49 -8.74 -1.75 -4.34
CA ILE A 49 -8.39 -2.99 -5.07
C ILE A 49 -7.80 -4.02 -4.10
N VAL A 50 -6.83 -3.64 -3.26
CA VAL A 50 -6.22 -4.56 -2.28
C VAL A 50 -7.27 -5.12 -1.32
N ALA A 51 -8.18 -4.28 -0.82
CA ALA A 51 -9.28 -4.72 0.04
C ALA A 51 -10.24 -5.69 -0.68
N LEU A 52 -10.47 -5.52 -1.98
CA LEU A 52 -11.28 -6.49 -2.73
C LEU A 52 -10.53 -7.80 -2.98
N MET A 53 -9.21 -7.74 -3.23
CA MET A 53 -8.37 -8.93 -3.39
C MET A 53 -8.31 -9.78 -2.09
N SER A 54 -8.35 -9.13 -0.92
CA SER A 54 -8.41 -9.86 0.36
C SER A 54 -9.78 -10.47 0.66
N LEU A 55 -10.83 -10.09 -0.08
CA LEU A 55 -12.14 -10.73 0.01
C LEU A 55 -12.29 -11.85 -1.03
N VAL A 56 -11.79 -11.64 -2.25
CA VAL A 56 -11.95 -12.55 -3.38
C VAL A 56 -10.59 -13.02 -3.86
N HIS A 57 -10.10 -14.12 -3.31
CA HIS A 57 -8.75 -14.60 -3.57
C HIS A 57 -8.66 -15.29 -4.94
N LEU A 58 -7.71 -14.84 -5.77
CA LEU A 58 -7.29 -15.52 -7.01
C LEU A 58 -5.86 -16.07 -6.87
N PRO A 59 -5.45 -17.05 -7.71
CA PRO A 59 -4.15 -17.72 -7.57
C PRO A 59 -2.93 -16.81 -7.59
N ASN A 60 -3.02 -15.64 -8.23
CA ASN A 60 -1.97 -14.62 -8.20
C ASN A 60 -2.54 -13.22 -8.51
N THR A 61 -1.74 -12.18 -8.23
CA THR A 61 -2.12 -10.77 -8.46
C THR A 61 -2.53 -10.48 -9.91
N ARG A 62 -1.89 -11.09 -10.90
CA ARG A 62 -2.18 -10.81 -12.31
C ARG A 62 -3.50 -11.44 -12.77
N SER A 63 -3.95 -12.51 -12.11
CA SER A 63 -5.24 -13.15 -12.39
C SER A 63 -6.43 -12.19 -12.24
N TYR A 64 -6.34 -11.16 -11.39
CA TYR A 64 -7.41 -10.16 -11.26
C TYR A 64 -7.63 -9.33 -12.53
N TRP A 65 -6.62 -9.23 -13.39
CA TRP A 65 -6.69 -8.59 -14.71
C TRP A 65 -6.84 -9.59 -15.87
N ASN A 66 -7.10 -10.86 -15.58
CA ASN A 66 -7.37 -11.85 -16.61
C ASN A 66 -8.80 -11.69 -17.17
N CYS A 67 -8.99 -11.92 -18.48
CA CYS A 67 -10.28 -11.76 -19.14
C CYS A 67 -11.34 -12.80 -18.74
N VAL A 68 -10.94 -13.96 -18.20
CA VAL A 68 -11.84 -15.06 -17.81
C VAL A 68 -12.01 -15.13 -16.30
N LEU A 69 -10.90 -15.09 -15.56
CA LEU A 69 -10.89 -15.27 -14.10
C LEU A 69 -10.92 -13.95 -13.32
N GLY A 70 -10.71 -12.83 -14.01
CA GLY A 70 -10.49 -11.54 -13.36
C GLY A 70 -11.77 -10.91 -12.83
N ASN A 71 -11.58 -9.73 -12.24
CA ASN A 71 -12.68 -8.95 -11.67
C ASN A 71 -12.84 -7.66 -12.47
N THR A 72 -14.00 -7.45 -13.09
CA THR A 72 -14.28 -6.27 -13.94
C THR A 72 -14.09 -4.97 -13.16
N MET A 73 -14.51 -4.90 -11.90
CA MET A 73 -14.35 -3.69 -11.08
C MET A 73 -12.86 -3.36 -10.88
N VAL A 74 -12.01 -4.36 -10.66
CA VAL A 74 -10.54 -4.15 -10.55
C VAL A 74 -9.98 -3.61 -11.87
N GLN A 75 -10.36 -4.25 -12.97
CA GLN A 75 -9.87 -3.91 -14.32
C GLN A 75 -10.25 -2.49 -14.74
N GLU A 76 -11.47 -2.07 -14.44
CA GLU A 76 -11.98 -0.72 -14.74
C GLU A 76 -11.43 0.34 -13.78
N THR A 77 -11.13 -0.02 -12.52
CA THR A 77 -10.61 0.93 -11.53
C THR A 77 -9.18 1.37 -11.83
N MET A 78 -8.31 0.43 -12.24
CA MET A 78 -6.90 0.68 -12.50
C MET A 78 -6.31 -0.38 -13.41
N SER A 79 -5.41 -0.01 -14.33
CA SER A 79 -4.69 -0.99 -15.16
C SER A 79 -3.65 -1.77 -14.35
N LEU A 80 -3.39 -3.04 -14.74
CA LEU A 80 -2.37 -3.88 -14.10
C LEU A 80 -1.01 -3.17 -14.05
N LYS A 81 -0.60 -2.54 -15.16
CA LYS A 81 0.66 -1.79 -15.25
C LYS A 81 0.73 -0.66 -14.22
N ARG A 82 -0.37 0.06 -13.98
CA ARG A 82 -0.41 1.13 -12.99
C ARG A 82 -0.42 0.59 -11.57
N PHE A 83 -1.16 -0.49 -11.31
CA PHE A 83 -1.17 -1.17 -10.03
C PHE A 83 0.23 -1.67 -9.64
N GLU A 84 0.94 -2.36 -10.54
CA GLU A 84 2.30 -2.83 -10.30
C GLU A 84 3.31 -1.69 -10.13
N LEU A 85 3.11 -0.57 -10.84
CA LEU A 85 3.95 0.62 -10.68
C LEU A 85 3.76 1.27 -9.32
N ILE A 86 2.52 1.39 -8.84
CA ILE A 86 2.23 1.90 -7.48
C ILE A 86 2.80 0.94 -6.44
N ARG A 87 2.53 -0.35 -6.57
CA ARG A 87 3.10 -1.42 -5.72
C ARG A 87 4.61 -1.27 -5.55
N ARG A 88 5.34 -1.02 -6.63
CA ARG A 88 6.81 -0.88 -6.61
C ARG A 88 7.30 0.29 -5.74
N TYR A 89 6.59 1.41 -5.76
CA TYR A 89 7.03 2.64 -5.09
C TYR A 89 6.26 2.96 -3.81
N LEU A 90 5.24 2.15 -3.46
CA LEU A 90 4.45 2.34 -2.27
C LEU A 90 5.35 2.27 -1.03
N HIS A 91 5.34 3.35 -0.26
CA HIS A 91 6.22 3.50 0.89
C HIS A 91 5.52 4.29 1.99
N PHE A 92 5.89 4.00 3.24
CA PHE A 92 5.17 4.52 4.41
C PHE A 92 6.07 5.27 5.40
N ASN A 93 7.40 5.28 5.21
CA ASN A 93 8.33 6.00 6.06
C ASN A 93 9.61 6.35 5.28
N ASN A 94 10.39 7.33 5.71
CA ASN A 94 11.65 7.64 5.04
C ASN A 94 12.70 6.55 5.31
N ASN A 95 13.27 5.94 4.26
CA ASN A 95 14.32 4.92 4.42
C ASN A 95 15.63 5.47 4.97
N GLU A 96 15.93 6.76 4.75
CA GLU A 96 17.18 7.37 5.20
C GLU A 96 17.24 7.54 6.72
N THR A 97 16.09 7.45 7.40
CA THR A 97 16.01 7.52 8.86
C THR A 97 16.08 6.14 9.52
N ALA A 98 16.21 5.06 8.73
CA ALA A 98 16.34 3.71 9.25
C ALA A 98 17.73 3.51 9.88
N LEU A 99 17.75 3.13 11.16
CA LEU A 99 18.99 2.82 11.87
C LEU A 99 19.51 1.42 11.49
N PRO A 100 20.83 1.16 11.55
CA PRO A 100 21.39 -0.16 11.30
C PRO A 100 21.02 -1.15 12.41
N MET A 101 21.01 -2.45 12.11
CA MET A 101 20.64 -3.51 13.07
C MET A 101 21.50 -3.54 14.34
N SER A 102 22.72 -3.01 14.29
CA SER A 102 23.64 -2.93 15.42
C SER A 102 23.34 -1.76 16.37
N HIS A 103 22.43 -0.86 16.00
CA HIS A 103 22.07 0.31 16.80
C HIS A 103 21.03 -0.07 17.88
N GLU A 104 21.18 0.45 19.11
CA GLU A 104 20.27 0.14 20.23
C GLU A 104 18.80 0.44 19.93
N ASN A 105 18.54 1.54 19.24
CA ASN A 105 17.21 1.99 18.80
C ASN A 105 16.78 1.43 17.44
N TYR A 106 17.37 0.34 16.97
CA TYR A 106 16.96 -0.29 15.71
C TYR A 106 15.48 -0.71 15.76
N ASP A 107 14.69 -0.20 14.82
CA ASP A 107 13.29 -0.57 14.67
C ASP A 107 13.07 -1.51 13.49
N ARG A 108 12.78 -2.79 13.79
CA ARG A 108 12.46 -3.81 12.78
C ARG A 108 11.22 -3.45 11.95
N LEU A 109 10.30 -2.65 12.50
CA LEU A 109 9.06 -2.23 11.85
C LEU A 109 9.15 -0.80 11.28
N HIS A 110 10.35 -0.20 11.20
CA HIS A 110 10.57 1.19 10.76
C HIS A 110 9.75 1.55 9.52
N ARG A 111 9.75 0.67 8.52
CA ARG A 111 9.07 0.88 7.23
C ARG A 111 7.56 1.03 7.33
N ILE A 112 6.92 0.50 8.36
CA ILE A 112 5.46 0.55 8.55
C ILE A 112 5.07 1.27 9.85
N ARG A 113 6.05 1.73 10.63
CA ARG A 113 5.85 2.37 11.93
C ARG A 113 4.84 3.54 11.87
N PRO A 114 4.91 4.48 10.90
CA PRO A 114 3.96 5.59 10.85
C PRO A 114 2.51 5.13 10.70
N VAL A 115 2.27 4.09 9.90
CA VAL A 115 0.93 3.50 9.73
C VAL A 115 0.46 2.83 11.03
N LEU A 116 1.34 2.08 11.70
CA LEU A 116 1.02 1.43 12.97
C LEU A 116 0.70 2.43 14.08
N ASP A 117 1.46 3.53 14.16
CA ASP A 117 1.26 4.57 15.17
C ASP A 117 -0.01 5.38 14.92
N HIS A 118 -0.37 5.59 13.64
CA HIS A 118 -1.60 6.27 13.26
C HIS A 118 -2.85 5.43 13.56
N ILE A 119 -2.76 4.10 13.42
CA ILE A 119 -3.91 3.17 13.60
C ILE A 119 -4.07 2.73 15.08
N LYS A 120 -3.67 3.56 16.06
CA LYS A 120 -3.84 3.29 17.50
C LYS A 120 -5.31 3.25 17.93
N ASN A 121 -5.99 2.15 17.62
CA ASN A 121 -7.08 1.46 18.32
C ASN A 121 -7.84 0.56 17.33
N GLY A 122 -7.36 -0.69 17.21
CA GLY A 122 -8.16 -1.84 16.77
C GLY A 122 -8.44 -2.00 15.28
N ALA A 123 -7.65 -2.84 14.59
CA ALA A 123 -8.18 -3.69 13.52
C ALA A 123 -7.18 -4.79 13.13
N VAL A 124 -7.53 -6.04 13.46
CA VAL A 124 -6.89 -7.28 12.96
C VAL A 124 -6.86 -7.32 11.42
N ILE A 125 -7.74 -6.56 10.77
CA ILE A 125 -7.83 -6.41 9.30
C ILE A 125 -6.55 -5.79 8.72
N LEU A 126 -5.86 -4.91 9.46
CA LEU A 126 -4.61 -4.32 8.99
C LEU A 126 -3.46 -5.35 8.97
N LEU A 127 -3.47 -6.37 9.84
CA LEU A 127 -2.46 -7.44 9.80
C LEU A 127 -2.59 -8.31 8.56
N LEU A 128 -3.82 -8.56 8.08
CA LEU A 128 -4.05 -9.26 6.82
C LEU A 128 -3.61 -8.40 5.62
N LEU A 129 -3.92 -7.10 5.66
CA LEU A 129 -3.46 -6.17 4.63
C LEU A 129 -1.96 -5.95 4.65
N LEU A 130 -1.32 -5.92 5.83
CA LEU A 130 0.13 -5.83 5.95
C LEU A 130 0.79 -7.15 5.55
N TYR A 131 0.15 -8.30 5.75
CA TYR A 131 0.62 -9.60 5.25
C TYR A 131 0.54 -9.66 3.72
N ASP A 132 -0.57 -9.20 3.15
CA ASP A 132 -0.75 -9.12 1.70
C ASP A 132 0.18 -8.06 1.10
N ILE A 133 0.27 -6.86 1.69
CA ILE A 133 1.22 -5.80 1.31
C ILE A 133 2.66 -6.29 1.49
N TYR A 134 2.99 -7.06 2.51
CA TYR A 134 4.33 -7.62 2.71
C TYR A 134 4.68 -8.67 1.64
N HIS A 135 3.77 -9.62 1.34
CA HIS A 135 3.92 -10.55 0.22
C HIS A 135 3.85 -9.87 -1.16
N ILE A 136 3.30 -8.67 -1.20
CA ILE A 136 3.27 -7.82 -2.38
C ILE A 136 4.59 -7.02 -2.49
N LEU A 137 5.21 -6.62 -1.41
CA LEU A 137 6.41 -5.76 -1.41
C LEU A 137 7.74 -6.55 -1.34
N VAL A 138 7.72 -7.79 -0.87
CA VAL A 138 8.87 -8.73 -0.85
C VAL A 138 8.73 -9.72 -2.01
#